data_AF-A0A960IH94-F1
#
_entry.id   AF-A0A960IH94-F1
#
_cell.length_a   1.000
_cell.length_b   1.000
_cell.length_c   1.000
_cell.angle_alpha   90.00
_cell.angle_beta   90.00
_cell.angle_gamma   90.00
#
_symmetry.space_group_name_H-M   'P 1'
#
loop_
_entity.id
_entity.type
_entity.pdbx_description
1 polymer ?
#
loop_
_entity_poly.entity_id
_entity_poly.type
_entity_poly.pdbx_seq_one_letter_code
_entity_poly.pdbx_strand_id
1 'polypeptide(L)'
;PKHRWAMDWYYPVLAGVLRDKEGLARLDDRRETFIVEGRGVRCVSDRPWVTAAETCECLFAYLSVGDRDTALGLFRWAQNLRADDGHYYTGIVFPQEVHFPGDEKTTYTGASVVLAADALSGATPASQIFVDHDALPGLALLGAEDELATD
;
A
#
# COMPACT_ATOMS: atom_id res chain seq x y z
N PRO A 1 -21.04 -1.62 -8.56
CA PRO A 1 -19.76 -1.92 -7.85
C PRO A 1 -18.59 -1.14 -8.48
N LYS A 2 -17.75 -0.51 -7.64
CA LYS A 2 -16.51 0.15 -8.09
C LYS A 2 -15.45 -0.94 -8.33
N HIS A 3 -15.17 -1.24 -9.59
CA HIS A 3 -14.21 -2.30 -9.98
C HIS A 3 -12.98 -1.74 -10.70
N ARG A 4 -12.96 -0.43 -10.96
CA ARG A 4 -11.95 0.18 -11.81
C ARG A 4 -10.62 0.39 -11.09
N TRP A 5 -10.63 0.77 -9.82
CA TRP A 5 -9.46 1.24 -9.09
C TRP A 5 -8.86 0.16 -8.19
N ALA A 6 -7.53 0.12 -8.08
CA ALA A 6 -6.85 -0.85 -7.22
C ALA A 6 -7.08 -0.57 -5.73
N MET A 7 -7.19 0.69 -5.33
CA MET A 7 -7.48 1.05 -3.95
C MET A 7 -8.81 0.44 -3.47
N ASP A 8 -9.86 0.40 -4.30
CA ASP A 8 -11.12 -0.27 -3.95
C ASP A 8 -10.92 -1.78 -3.65
N TRP A 9 -9.81 -2.36 -4.11
CA TRP A 9 -9.39 -3.73 -3.89
C TRP A 9 -8.58 -3.92 -2.61
N TYR A 10 -7.44 -3.25 -2.46
CA TYR A 10 -6.53 -3.50 -1.34
C TYR A 10 -6.74 -2.58 -0.12
N TYR A 11 -7.37 -1.40 -0.25
CA TYR A 11 -7.57 -0.49 0.90
C TYR A 11 -8.42 -1.09 2.02
N PRO A 12 -9.48 -1.88 1.78
CA PRO A 12 -10.20 -2.53 2.87
C PRO A 12 -9.29 -3.41 3.75
N VAL A 13 -8.23 -3.98 3.18
CA VAL A 13 -7.24 -4.77 3.92
C VAL A 13 -6.18 -3.87 4.56
N LEU A 14 -5.63 -2.91 3.80
CA LEU A 14 -4.67 -1.92 4.29
C LEU A 14 -5.22 -1.12 5.48
N ALA A 15 -6.51 -0.77 5.47
CA ALA A 15 -7.15 -0.02 6.54
C ALA A 15 -7.63 -0.88 7.71
N GLY A 16 -7.38 -2.20 7.68
CA GLY A 16 -7.76 -3.12 8.74
C GLY A 16 -9.26 -3.44 8.84
N VAL A 17 -10.06 -3.07 7.83
CA VAL A 17 -11.50 -3.41 7.77
C VAL A 17 -11.68 -4.90 7.51
N LEU A 18 -10.88 -5.47 6.61
CA LEU A 18 -10.82 -6.90 6.32
C LEU A 18 -9.46 -7.43 6.79
N ARG A 19 -9.48 -8.40 7.69
CA ARG A 19 -8.28 -8.91 8.37
C ARG A 19 -8.12 -10.41 8.13
N ASP A 20 -6.94 -10.93 8.45
CA ASP A 20 -6.62 -12.36 8.44
C ASP A 20 -7.06 -13.06 7.14
N LYS A 21 -7.81 -14.16 7.26
CA LYS A 21 -8.27 -14.98 6.14
C LYS A 21 -9.21 -14.22 5.20
N GLU A 22 -10.03 -13.31 5.72
CA GLU A 22 -10.94 -12.51 4.90
C GLU A 22 -10.16 -11.47 4.08
N GLY A 23 -9.16 -10.85 4.69
CA GLY A 23 -8.25 -9.96 3.98
C GLY A 23 -7.43 -10.68 2.91
N LEU A 24 -6.92 -11.88 3.20
CA LEU A 24 -6.21 -12.68 2.20
C LEU A 24 -7.12 -13.07 1.02
N ALA A 25 -8.33 -13.57 1.30
CA ALA A 25 -9.31 -13.89 0.25
C ALA A 25 -9.68 -12.67 -0.59
N ARG A 26 -9.79 -11.49 0.04
CA ARG A 26 -10.02 -10.21 -0.65
C ARG A 26 -8.89 -9.88 -1.63
N LEU A 27 -7.64 -10.08 -1.22
CA LEU A 27 -6.47 -9.82 -2.06
C LEU A 27 -6.42 -10.81 -3.23
N ASP A 28 -6.66 -12.10 -2.99
CA ASP A 28 -6.63 -13.12 -4.04
C ASP A 28 -7.66 -12.87 -5.16
N ASP A 29 -8.87 -12.43 -4.82
CA ASP A 29 -10.00 -12.23 -5.76
C ASP A 29 -9.66 -11.36 -6.98
N ARG A 30 -8.75 -10.39 -6.83
CA ARG A 30 -8.39 -9.46 -7.94
C ARG A 30 -6.90 -9.32 -8.17
N ARG A 31 -6.11 -10.25 -7.65
CA ARG A 31 -4.65 -10.26 -7.83
C ARG A 31 -4.27 -10.14 -9.30
N GLU A 32 -4.84 -10.97 -10.17
CA GLU A 32 -4.56 -11.00 -11.61
C GLU A 32 -4.99 -9.72 -12.35
N THR A 33 -5.93 -8.96 -11.79
CA THR A 33 -6.38 -7.70 -12.39
C THR A 33 -5.34 -6.60 -12.19
N PHE A 34 -4.76 -6.49 -10.99
CA PHE A 34 -3.97 -5.32 -10.60
C PHE A 34 -2.48 -5.60 -10.45
N ILE A 35 -2.09 -6.80 -10.01
CA ILE A 35 -0.67 -7.17 -9.95
C ILE A 35 -0.20 -7.54 -11.35
N VAL A 36 0.83 -6.86 -11.78
CA VAL A 36 1.58 -7.20 -12.99
C VAL A 36 2.89 -7.82 -12.55
N GLU A 37 3.00 -9.14 -12.73
CA GLU A 37 4.15 -9.93 -12.32
C GLU A 37 5.47 -9.32 -12.83
N GLY A 38 6.46 -9.19 -11.94
CA GLY A 38 7.75 -8.59 -12.25
C GLY A 38 7.77 -7.05 -12.30
N ARG A 39 6.61 -6.39 -12.20
CA ARG A 39 6.45 -4.95 -12.50
C ARG A 39 5.87 -4.14 -11.36
N GLY A 40 4.84 -4.63 -10.67
CA GLY A 40 4.17 -3.91 -9.58
C GLY A 40 2.64 -3.88 -9.72
N VAL A 41 1.99 -2.85 -9.18
CA VAL A 41 0.53 -2.74 -9.10
C VAL A 41 -0.01 -1.62 -10.00
N ARG A 42 -1.09 -1.91 -10.73
CA ARG A 42 -1.81 -0.92 -11.54
C ARG A 42 -2.68 -0.01 -10.68
N CYS A 43 -2.78 1.28 -10.98
CA CYS A 43 -3.78 2.15 -10.33
C CYS A 43 -5.21 1.83 -10.76
N VAL A 44 -5.39 1.47 -12.04
CA VAL A 44 -6.69 1.18 -12.65
C VAL A 44 -6.61 -0.07 -13.55
N SER A 45 -7.71 -0.83 -13.57
CA SER A 45 -7.80 -2.09 -14.32
C SER A 45 -7.82 -1.92 -15.84
N ASP A 46 -8.17 -0.74 -16.34
CA ASP A 46 -8.35 -0.44 -17.77
C ASP A 46 -7.15 0.30 -18.40
N ARG A 47 -6.07 0.52 -17.64
CA ARG A 47 -4.84 1.15 -18.13
C ARG A 47 -3.62 0.35 -17.70
N PRO A 48 -2.57 0.31 -18.52
CA PRO A 48 -1.39 -0.50 -18.23
C PRO A 48 -0.33 0.27 -17.42
N TRP A 49 -0.77 1.19 -16.55
CA TRP A 49 0.12 2.02 -15.73
C TRP A 49 0.38 1.34 -14.41
N VAL A 50 1.64 1.23 -14.02
CA VAL A 50 2.08 0.76 -12.71
C VAL A 50 2.73 1.92 -11.98
N THR A 51 2.42 2.11 -10.70
CA THR A 51 3.01 3.18 -9.87
C THR A 51 3.74 2.59 -8.67
N ALA A 52 4.81 3.27 -8.25
CA ALA A 52 5.58 2.85 -7.09
C ALA A 52 4.77 2.99 -5.79
N ALA A 53 3.95 4.04 -5.68
CA ALA A 53 3.08 4.27 -4.53
C ALA A 53 2.02 3.14 -4.38
N GLU A 54 1.17 2.87 -5.37
CA GLU A 54 0.21 1.74 -5.29
C GLU A 54 0.90 0.41 -5.00
N THR A 55 2.11 0.19 -5.55
CA THR A 55 2.87 -1.04 -5.30
C THR A 55 3.27 -1.17 -3.83
N CYS A 56 3.74 -0.08 -3.21
CA CYS A 56 4.10 -0.04 -1.80
C CYS A 56 2.87 -0.09 -0.88
N GLU A 57 1.77 0.54 -1.27
CA GLU A 57 0.55 0.48 -0.48
C GLU A 57 -0.07 -0.91 -0.49
N CYS A 58 -0.15 -1.55 -1.67
CA CYS A 58 -0.62 -2.93 -1.77
C CYS A 58 0.28 -3.90 -0.97
N LEU A 59 1.58 -3.63 -0.91
CA LEU A 59 2.51 -4.34 -0.05
C LEU A 59 2.10 -4.27 1.43
N PHE A 60 1.69 -3.11 1.95
CA PHE A 60 1.20 -3.02 3.33
C PHE A 60 0.00 -3.92 3.57
N ALA A 61 -0.92 -3.99 2.60
CA ALA A 61 -2.10 -4.86 2.69
C ALA A 61 -1.72 -6.36 2.76
N TYR A 62 -0.76 -6.82 1.94
CA TYR A 62 -0.25 -8.20 2.03
C TYR A 62 0.49 -8.45 3.35
N LEU A 63 1.32 -7.49 3.76
CA LEU A 63 2.09 -7.61 5.00
C LEU A 63 1.19 -7.65 6.24
N SER A 64 0.08 -6.88 6.25
CA SER A 64 -0.89 -6.84 7.35
C SER A 64 -1.70 -8.13 7.54
N VAL A 65 -1.78 -8.98 6.50
CA VAL A 65 -2.41 -10.32 6.58
C VAL A 65 -1.39 -11.45 6.67
N GLY A 66 -0.12 -11.11 6.90
CA GLY A 66 0.96 -12.08 7.13
C GLY A 66 1.61 -12.64 5.87
N ASP A 67 1.23 -12.20 4.67
CA ASP A 67 1.88 -12.63 3.42
C ASP A 67 3.12 -11.77 3.12
N ARG A 68 4.19 -12.09 3.86
CA ARG A 68 5.47 -11.39 3.76
C ARG A 68 6.18 -11.64 2.41
N ASP A 69 5.99 -12.80 1.80
CA ASP A 69 6.68 -13.16 0.56
C ASP A 69 6.16 -12.33 -0.61
N THR A 70 4.84 -12.20 -0.74
CA THR A 70 4.23 -11.32 -1.74
C THR A 70 4.61 -9.86 -1.47
N ALA A 71 4.56 -9.42 -0.21
CA ALA A 71 4.97 -8.06 0.18
C ALA A 71 6.43 -7.75 -0.25
N LEU A 72 7.37 -8.67 0.00
CA LEU A 72 8.76 -8.51 -0.42
C LEU A 72 8.92 -8.52 -1.95
N GLY A 73 8.14 -9.33 -2.67
CA GLY A 73 8.10 -9.33 -4.13
C GLY A 73 7.68 -7.97 -4.70
N LEU A 74 6.59 -7.41 -4.18
CA LEU A 74 6.11 -6.07 -4.54
C LEU A 74 7.18 -5.00 -4.26
N PHE A 75 7.85 -5.07 -3.11
CA PHE A 75 8.92 -4.13 -2.78
C PHE A 75 10.07 -4.18 -3.78
N ARG A 76 10.50 -5.39 -4.17
CA ARG A 76 11.54 -5.59 -5.19
C ARG A 76 11.13 -4.98 -6.52
N TRP A 77 9.88 -5.15 -6.93
CA TRP A 77 9.41 -4.57 -8.19
C TRP A 77 9.27 -3.04 -8.14
N ALA A 78 8.91 -2.47 -6.99
CA ALA A 78 8.90 -1.01 -6.81
C ALA A 78 10.29 -0.39 -7.03
N GLN A 79 11.38 -1.12 -6.78
CA GLN A 79 12.74 -0.65 -7.04
C GLN A 79 13.03 -0.40 -8.53
N ASN A 80 12.28 -1.02 -9.45
CA ASN A 80 12.41 -0.78 -10.89
C ASN A 80 12.08 0.67 -11.27
N LEU A 81 11.39 1.41 -10.40
CA LEU A 81 11.03 2.83 -10.59
C LEU A 81 12.01 3.79 -9.91
N ARG A 82 13.11 3.28 -9.32
CA ARG A 82 14.14 4.11 -8.72
C ARG A 82 15.00 4.75 -9.81
N ALA A 83 15.11 6.07 -9.80
CA ALA A 83 15.97 6.85 -10.67
C ALA A 83 17.44 6.83 -10.19
N ASP A 84 18.36 7.21 -11.08
CA ASP A 84 19.81 7.24 -10.79
C ASP A 84 20.18 8.22 -9.66
N ASP A 85 19.40 9.29 -9.51
CA ASP A 85 19.57 10.28 -8.44
C ASP A 85 18.96 9.83 -7.09
N GLY A 86 18.39 8.63 -7.04
CA GLY A 86 17.82 8.01 -5.85
C GLY A 86 16.35 8.34 -5.58
N HIS A 87 15.75 9.25 -6.33
CA HIS A 87 14.30 9.48 -6.30
C HIS A 87 13.56 8.33 -6.97
N TYR A 88 12.22 8.35 -6.88
CA TYR A 88 11.37 7.37 -7.54
C TYR A 88 10.48 8.06 -8.56
N TYR A 89 10.43 7.53 -9.78
CA TYR A 89 9.41 7.88 -10.74
C TYR A 89 8.03 7.50 -10.20
N THR A 90 7.03 8.37 -10.38
CA THR A 90 5.66 8.12 -9.92
C THR A 90 5.13 6.82 -10.49
N GLY A 91 5.32 6.59 -11.80
CA GLY A 91 4.89 5.37 -12.46
C GLY A 91 5.46 5.18 -13.86
N ILE A 92 5.01 4.12 -14.51
CA ILE A 92 5.46 3.68 -15.83
C ILE A 92 4.31 3.03 -16.61
N VAL A 93 4.29 3.24 -17.92
CA VAL A 93 3.33 2.63 -18.85
C VAL A 93 3.94 1.38 -19.47
N PHE A 94 3.25 0.24 -19.38
CA PHE A 94 3.65 -0.97 -20.10
C PHE A 94 2.78 -1.20 -21.36
N PRO A 95 3.32 -1.84 -22.41
CA PRO A 95 4.69 -2.33 -22.57
C PRO A 95 5.68 -1.27 -23.06
N GLN A 96 5.27 -0.01 -23.22
CA GLN A 96 6.13 1.03 -23.80
C GLN A 96 7.32 1.42 -22.91
N GLU A 97 7.25 1.10 -21.61
CA GLU A 97 8.26 1.40 -20.59
C GLU A 97 8.60 2.90 -20.52
N VAL A 98 7.59 3.73 -20.71
CA VAL A 98 7.69 5.19 -20.60
C VAL A 98 7.17 5.63 -19.24
N HIS A 99 7.91 6.50 -18.56
CA HIS A 99 7.50 7.06 -17.27
C HIS A 99 6.20 7.86 -17.40
N PHE A 100 5.36 7.75 -16.38
CA PHE A 100 4.08 8.43 -16.32
C PHE A 100 3.71 8.85 -14.90
N PRO A 101 3.21 10.08 -14.69
CA PRO A 101 3.02 11.14 -15.69
C PRO A 101 4.33 11.84 -16.06
N GLY A 102 4.80 11.69 -17.31
CA GLY A 102 6.12 12.17 -17.72
C GLY A 102 7.25 11.62 -16.83
N ASP A 103 8.28 12.43 -16.57
CA ASP A 103 9.40 12.07 -15.69
C ASP A 103 9.18 12.47 -14.22
N GLU A 104 7.91 12.57 -13.80
CA GLU A 104 7.52 13.02 -12.46
C GLU A 104 8.05 12.10 -11.37
N LYS A 105 8.56 12.72 -10.30
CA LYS A 105 9.11 12.06 -9.11
C LYS A 105 8.51 12.69 -7.86
N THR A 106 7.31 12.24 -7.49
CA THR A 106 6.58 12.86 -6.37
C THR A 106 7.16 12.47 -5.02
N THR A 107 7.07 13.39 -4.05
CA THR A 107 7.54 13.18 -2.68
C THR A 107 6.75 12.07 -1.98
N TYR A 108 5.44 11.95 -2.22
CA TYR A 108 4.63 10.88 -1.63
C TYR A 108 5.02 9.49 -2.15
N THR A 109 5.52 9.39 -3.39
CA THR A 109 6.03 8.12 -3.93
C THR A 109 7.28 7.69 -3.16
N GLY A 110 8.24 8.60 -2.98
CA GLY A 110 9.43 8.34 -2.16
C GLY A 110 9.08 8.01 -0.71
N ALA A 111 8.12 8.72 -0.12
CA ALA A 111 7.64 8.45 1.24
C ALA A 111 7.05 7.04 1.37
N SER A 112 6.22 6.60 0.41
CA SER A 112 5.61 5.27 0.41
C SER A 112 6.68 4.17 0.39
N VAL A 113 7.76 4.37 -0.38
CA VAL A 113 8.89 3.43 -0.42
C VAL A 113 9.64 3.37 0.91
N VAL A 114 9.91 4.51 1.55
CA VAL A 114 10.58 4.56 2.85
C VAL A 114 9.74 3.86 3.92
N LEU A 115 8.44 4.12 3.95
CA LEU A 115 7.51 3.47 4.87
C LEU A 115 7.43 1.95 4.63
N ALA A 116 7.43 1.51 3.37
CA ALA A 116 7.45 0.10 3.01
C ALA A 116 8.75 -0.60 3.46
N ALA A 117 9.90 0.08 3.30
CA ALA A 117 11.17 -0.42 3.79
C ALA A 117 11.18 -0.57 5.31
N ASP A 118 10.64 0.41 6.04
CA ASP A 118 10.54 0.35 7.50
C ASP A 118 9.60 -0.77 7.97
N ALA A 119 8.41 -0.89 7.38
CA ALA A 119 7.47 -1.95 7.71
C ALA A 119 8.05 -3.36 7.46
N LEU A 120 8.80 -3.55 6.36
CA LEU A 120 9.46 -4.82 6.08
C LEU A 120 10.62 -5.12 7.02
N SER A 121 11.42 -4.12 7.37
CA SER A 121 12.63 -4.29 8.18
C SER A 121 12.39 -4.27 9.68
N GLY A 122 11.30 -3.66 10.14
CA GLY A 122 11.07 -3.39 11.56
C GLY A 122 12.08 -2.43 12.16
N ALA A 123 12.68 -1.54 11.35
CA ALA A 123 13.81 -0.72 11.77
C ALA A 123 13.43 0.35 12.79
N THR A 124 12.19 0.85 12.76
CA THR A 124 11.69 1.84 13.72
C THR A 124 10.50 1.34 14.54
N PRO A 125 10.23 1.97 15.71
CA PRO A 125 9.00 1.71 16.47
C PRO A 125 7.70 1.99 15.69
N ALA A 126 7.76 2.80 14.62
CA ALA A 126 6.60 3.13 13.79
C ALA A 126 6.37 2.10 12.65
N SER A 127 7.24 1.10 12.50
CA SER A 127 7.16 0.12 11.41
C SER A 127 5.83 -0.65 11.34
N GLN A 128 5.08 -0.70 12.44
CA GLN A 128 3.83 -1.41 12.54
C GLN A 128 2.59 -0.59 12.14
N ILE A 129 2.73 0.72 11.90
CA ILE A 129 1.60 1.65 11.77
C ILE A 129 0.57 1.30 10.68
N PHE A 130 0.99 0.64 9.60
CA PHE A 130 0.12 0.23 8.49
C PHE A 130 -0.12 -1.30 8.43
N VAL A 131 0.50 -2.08 9.30
CA VAL A 131 0.51 -3.54 9.19
C VAL A 131 -0.01 -4.26 10.44
N ASP A 132 0.03 -3.60 11.59
CA ASP A 132 -0.63 -4.03 12.81
C ASP A 132 -1.72 -3.01 13.18
N HIS A 133 -2.95 -3.38 12.88
CA HIS A 133 -4.12 -2.51 13.10
C HIS A 133 -4.53 -2.39 14.57
N ASP A 134 -3.84 -3.11 15.48
CA ASP A 134 -4.03 -3.02 16.93
C ASP A 134 -2.82 -2.37 17.63
N ALA A 135 -1.76 -1.99 16.89
CA ALA A 135 -0.55 -1.40 17.46
C ALA A 135 -0.77 0.00 18.05
N LEU A 136 -1.78 0.72 17.56
CA LEU A 136 -2.18 2.01 18.10
C LEU A 136 -3.32 1.83 19.11
N PRO A 137 -3.32 2.59 20.21
CA PRO A 137 -4.44 2.56 21.15
C PRO A 137 -5.72 2.96 20.40
N GLY A 138 -6.83 2.27 20.74
CA GLY A 138 -8.15 2.66 20.25
C GLY A 138 -8.40 4.15 20.49
N LEU A 139 -9.08 4.80 19.55
CA LEU A 139 -9.34 6.23 19.61
C LEU A 139 -10.05 6.55 20.94
N ALA A 140 -9.31 7.06 21.92
CA ALA A 140 -9.92 7.66 23.09
C ALA A 140 -10.58 8.93 22.57
N LEU A 141 -11.92 8.95 22.53
CA LEU A 141 -12.67 10.19 22.35
C LEU A 141 -12.35 11.06 23.57
N LEU A 142 -11.31 11.89 23.45
CA LEU A 142 -10.97 12.89 24.45
C LEU A 142 -12.15 13.89 24.50
N GLY A 143 -13.08 13.68 25.44
CA GLY A 143 -14.12 14.65 25.79
C GLY A 143 -15.59 14.21 25.78
N ALA A 144 -15.93 12.94 26.05
CA ALA A 144 -17.35 12.52 26.17
C ALA A 144 -17.81 12.19 27.61
N GLU A 145 -16.98 12.40 28.63
CA GLU A 145 -17.36 12.19 30.03
C GLU A 145 -16.85 13.35 30.89
N ASP A 146 -17.61 14.45 30.95
CA ASP A 146 -17.44 15.45 32.02
C ASP A 146 -18.74 16.22 32.37
N GLU A 147 -19.93 15.70 32.04
CA GLU A 147 -21.21 16.37 32.38
C GLU A 147 -22.32 15.45 32.91
N LEU A 148 -21.98 14.31 33.52
CA LEU A 148 -22.96 13.49 34.25
C LEU A 148 -22.41 13.02 35.60
N ALA A 149 -21.98 13.98 36.43
CA ALA A 149 -21.81 13.77 37.86
C ALA A 149 -22.59 14.85 38.64
N THR A 150 -23.86 14.51 38.89
CA THR A 150 -24.66 14.71 40.12
C THR A 150 -24.92 16.12 40.68
N ASP A 151 -26.22 16.48 40.73
CA ASP A 151 -26.87 16.97 41.96
C ASP A 151 -27.05 15.82 42.97
#